data_AF-A0A1B8C134-F1
#
_entry.id   AF-A0A1B8C134-F1
#
_cell.length_a   1.000
_cell.length_b   1.000
_cell.length_c   1.000
_cell.angle_alpha   90.00
_cell.angle_beta   90.00
_cell.angle_gamma   90.00
#
_symmetry.space_group_name_H-M   'P 1'
#
loop_
_entity.id
_entity.type
_entity.pdbx_description
1 polymer ?
#
loop_
_entity_poly.entity_id
_entity_poly.type
_entity_poly.pdbx_seq_one_letter_code
_entity_poly.pdbx_strand_id
1 'polypeptide(L)'
;MAETRTVFSDPLLISNELYRLVQDQLSEAPRTNTLDDLRTTTETLSTLTTACESVLADINARGQETNLHTAVAEIKNVLTWTKFLNAVETAPSLPDFLFRAHKHVGANQPTFVPDLGMPFDLEFRRILSFEEFVTDLAEHLGKTQKEKDLGEKIETYFVSVSPILEWTIHTAGRKWCDRREDEVVGLVIFDVKKLRQNSGTTIFRVSDVLKFLEGEGKDSLIEQDLQEWARNCDEYVSVGRIPDDGLVRWIVWTELYQSLPNPLPFKKCFARAYTLGKYREWMQQIPEEHIELEDICQRIVQFGKVLTGQQDDLLFPLIELVLKPGMQFWGLTTESSEDVAANIRELIDETALQKIDGLTLN
;
A
#
# COMPACT_ATOMS: atom_id res chain seq x y z
N MET A 1 -29.81 -49.44 -13.42
CA MET A 1 -30.61 -48.22 -13.19
C MET A 1 -29.89 -47.44 -12.11
N ALA A 2 -29.27 -46.32 -12.47
CA ALA A 2 -28.58 -45.46 -11.51
C ALA A 2 -29.62 -44.52 -10.90
N GLU A 3 -29.73 -44.53 -9.58
CA GLU A 3 -30.54 -43.58 -8.82
C GLU A 3 -29.91 -42.18 -8.95
N THR A 4 -30.65 -41.25 -9.54
CA THR A 4 -30.41 -39.82 -9.45
C THR A 4 -30.59 -39.40 -8.00
N ARG A 5 -29.48 -39.34 -7.24
CA ARG A 5 -29.46 -38.67 -5.94
C ARG A 5 -29.60 -37.17 -6.16
N THR A 6 -30.82 -36.68 -6.10
CA THR A 6 -31.13 -35.26 -5.97
C THR A 6 -30.67 -34.78 -4.59
N VAL A 7 -29.48 -34.20 -4.51
CA VAL A 7 -29.03 -33.40 -3.36
C VAL A 7 -29.50 -31.96 -3.57
N PHE A 8 -30.81 -31.78 -3.65
CA PHE A 8 -31.42 -30.46 -3.52
C PHE A 8 -32.17 -30.43 -2.20
N SER A 9 -31.52 -29.85 -1.19
CA SER A 9 -32.20 -29.35 0.00
C SER A 9 -33.14 -28.23 -0.45
N ASP A 10 -34.42 -28.57 -0.65
CA ASP A 10 -35.57 -27.69 -0.88
C ASP A 10 -35.39 -26.53 -1.93
N PRO A 11 -35.71 -26.76 -3.21
CA PRO A 11 -35.60 -25.76 -4.30
C PRO A 11 -36.31 -24.43 -4.03
N LEU A 12 -37.36 -24.43 -3.21
CA LEU A 12 -38.13 -23.24 -2.84
C LEU A 12 -37.35 -22.29 -1.91
N LEU A 13 -36.56 -22.84 -0.99
CA LEU A 13 -35.72 -22.05 -0.08
C LEU A 13 -34.63 -21.30 -0.85
N ILE A 14 -34.08 -21.92 -1.89
CA ILE A 14 -32.94 -21.35 -2.61
C ILE A 14 -33.36 -20.37 -3.71
N SER A 15 -34.51 -20.61 -4.38
CA SER A 15 -35.15 -19.58 -5.21
C SER A 15 -35.50 -18.34 -4.38
N ASN A 16 -35.84 -18.51 -3.09
CA ASN A 16 -36.09 -17.39 -2.18
C ASN A 16 -34.81 -16.63 -1.81
N GLU A 17 -33.63 -17.27 -1.75
CA GLU A 17 -32.37 -16.59 -1.45
C GLU A 17 -31.90 -15.70 -2.60
N LEU A 18 -31.94 -16.19 -3.84
CA LEU A 18 -31.66 -15.38 -5.04
C LEU A 18 -32.70 -14.27 -5.19
N TYR A 19 -33.98 -14.57 -4.96
CA TYR A 19 -35.03 -13.57 -4.98
C TYR A 19 -34.82 -12.47 -3.94
N ARG A 20 -34.46 -12.85 -2.69
CA ARG A 20 -34.10 -11.89 -1.64
C ARG A 20 -32.88 -11.06 -2.04
N LEU A 21 -31.86 -11.67 -2.62
CA LEU A 21 -30.68 -10.93 -3.08
C LEU A 21 -31.05 -9.86 -4.12
N VAL A 22 -31.89 -10.21 -5.11
CA VAL A 22 -32.40 -9.25 -6.09
C VAL A 22 -33.23 -8.15 -5.40
N GLN A 23 -34.07 -8.52 -4.45
CA GLN A 23 -34.87 -7.55 -3.69
C GLN A 23 -34.00 -6.61 -2.85
N ASP A 24 -32.97 -7.12 -2.19
CA ASP A 24 -32.03 -6.35 -1.37
C ASP A 24 -31.31 -5.33 -2.25
N GLN A 25 -30.77 -5.75 -3.40
CA GLN A 25 -30.13 -4.85 -4.38
C GLN A 25 -31.10 -3.78 -4.92
N LEU A 26 -32.34 -4.15 -5.22
CA LEU A 26 -33.37 -3.20 -5.65
C LEU A 26 -33.84 -2.28 -4.52
N SER A 27 -33.68 -2.68 -3.26
CA SER A 27 -34.04 -1.86 -2.10
C SER A 27 -33.00 -0.80 -1.77
N GLU A 28 -31.73 -1.05 -2.14
CA GLU A 28 -30.63 -0.09 -2.05
C GLU A 28 -30.70 1.00 -3.14
N ALA A 29 -31.38 0.73 -4.26
CA ALA A 29 -31.59 1.71 -5.32
C ALA A 29 -32.59 2.81 -4.88
N PRO A 30 -32.38 4.09 -5.27
CA PRO A 30 -33.28 5.19 -4.92
C PRO A 30 -34.71 4.93 -5.38
N ARG A 31 -35.68 5.04 -4.46
CA ARG A 31 -37.12 4.93 -4.76
C ARG A 31 -37.71 6.28 -5.15
N THR A 32 -37.23 6.87 -6.24
CA THR A 32 -37.76 8.14 -6.76
C THR A 32 -37.87 8.14 -8.29
N ASN A 33 -38.64 9.08 -8.85
CA ASN A 33 -39.11 9.08 -10.25
C ASN A 33 -38.23 9.93 -11.19
N THR A 34 -36.92 10.04 -10.95
CA THR A 34 -36.02 10.80 -11.85
C THR A 34 -35.31 9.90 -12.86
N LEU A 35 -34.79 10.49 -13.94
CA LEU A 35 -33.97 9.75 -14.92
C LEU A 35 -32.65 9.27 -14.30
N ASP A 36 -32.09 10.02 -13.35
CA ASP A 36 -30.88 9.62 -12.62
C ASP A 36 -31.14 8.42 -11.70
N ASP A 37 -32.34 8.32 -11.12
CA ASP A 37 -32.74 7.15 -10.32
C ASP A 37 -32.86 5.88 -11.19
N LEU A 38 -33.43 6.03 -12.40
CA LEU A 38 -33.52 4.94 -13.37
C LEU A 38 -32.13 4.49 -13.84
N ARG A 39 -31.22 5.45 -14.05
CA ARG A 39 -29.82 5.18 -14.37
C ARG A 39 -29.13 4.39 -13.26
N THR A 40 -29.25 4.86 -12.03
CA THR A 40 -28.69 4.20 -10.83
C THR A 40 -29.23 2.78 -10.70
N THR A 41 -30.55 2.58 -10.85
CA THR A 41 -31.18 1.25 -10.81
C THR A 41 -30.63 0.33 -11.90
N THR A 42 -30.43 0.86 -13.11
CA THR A 42 -29.86 0.10 -14.24
C THR A 42 -28.41 -0.31 -13.94
N GLU A 43 -27.61 0.57 -13.37
CA GLU A 43 -26.22 0.31 -12.97
C GLU A 43 -26.15 -0.74 -11.85
N THR A 44 -27.03 -0.68 -10.84
CA THR A 44 -27.14 -1.69 -9.78
C THR A 44 -27.49 -3.06 -10.34
N LEU A 45 -28.51 -3.15 -11.20
CA LEU A 45 -28.91 -4.41 -11.83
C LEU A 45 -27.81 -4.96 -12.75
N SER A 46 -27.12 -4.09 -13.50
CA SER A 46 -25.98 -4.49 -14.32
C SER A 46 -24.86 -5.08 -13.46
N THR A 47 -24.55 -4.47 -12.31
CA THR A 47 -23.56 -4.97 -11.36
C THR A 47 -23.94 -6.36 -10.85
N LEU A 48 -25.22 -6.55 -10.50
CA LEU A 48 -25.76 -7.86 -10.09
C LEU A 48 -25.63 -8.92 -11.18
N THR A 49 -26.01 -8.59 -12.42
CA THR A 49 -25.89 -9.49 -13.56
C THR A 49 -24.44 -9.88 -13.79
N THR A 50 -23.51 -8.91 -13.81
CA THR A 50 -22.07 -9.19 -13.99
C THR A 50 -21.50 -10.06 -12.87
N ALA A 51 -21.88 -9.82 -11.61
CA ALA A 51 -21.47 -10.67 -10.49
C ALA A 51 -21.95 -12.12 -10.69
N CYS A 52 -23.24 -12.31 -11.01
CA CYS A 52 -23.81 -13.62 -11.30
C CYS A 52 -23.08 -14.33 -12.45
N GLU A 53 -22.88 -13.65 -13.57
CA GLU A 53 -22.20 -14.19 -14.76
C GLU A 53 -20.77 -14.61 -14.45
N SER A 54 -20.02 -13.77 -13.71
CA SER A 54 -18.63 -14.07 -13.36
C SER A 54 -18.48 -15.30 -12.47
N VAL A 55 -19.33 -15.45 -11.44
CA VAL A 55 -19.32 -16.60 -10.53
C VAL A 55 -19.73 -17.87 -11.27
N LEU A 56 -20.80 -17.81 -12.07
CA LEU A 56 -21.27 -18.98 -12.84
C LEU A 56 -20.26 -19.43 -13.90
N ALA A 57 -19.65 -18.49 -14.62
CA ALA A 57 -18.62 -18.81 -15.62
C ALA A 57 -17.43 -19.55 -14.98
N ASP A 58 -16.99 -19.10 -13.81
CA ASP A 58 -15.88 -19.74 -13.10
C ASP A 58 -16.26 -21.11 -12.49
N ILE A 59 -17.44 -21.24 -11.88
CA ILE A 59 -17.97 -22.54 -11.41
C ILE A 59 -17.99 -23.55 -12.56
N ASN A 60 -18.48 -23.14 -13.74
CA ASN A 60 -18.48 -23.98 -14.93
C ASN A 60 -17.07 -24.35 -15.38
N ALA A 61 -16.11 -23.42 -15.32
CA ALA A 61 -14.72 -23.66 -15.68
C ALA A 61 -14.02 -24.67 -14.75
N ARG A 62 -14.37 -24.70 -13.46
CA ARG A 62 -13.83 -25.68 -12.48
C ARG A 62 -14.36 -27.10 -12.69
N GLY A 63 -15.48 -27.26 -13.38
CA GLY A 63 -16.11 -28.57 -13.61
C GLY A 63 -16.57 -29.27 -12.32
N GLN A 64 -16.71 -28.52 -11.22
CA GLN A 64 -17.13 -29.03 -9.92
C GLN A 64 -18.61 -28.75 -9.67
N GLU A 65 -19.33 -29.74 -9.16
CA GLU A 65 -20.71 -29.57 -8.72
C GLU A 65 -20.72 -28.71 -7.45
N THR A 66 -21.02 -27.42 -7.62
CA THR A 66 -21.10 -26.46 -6.51
C THR A 66 -22.56 -26.35 -6.06
N ASN A 67 -22.82 -26.49 -4.77
CA ASN A 67 -24.18 -26.33 -4.27
C ASN A 67 -24.62 -24.85 -4.43
N LEU A 68 -25.92 -24.63 -4.62
CA LEU A 68 -26.45 -23.31 -4.95
C LEU A 68 -26.32 -22.31 -3.79
N HIS A 69 -26.35 -22.76 -2.53
CA HIS A 69 -26.14 -21.90 -1.35
C HIS A 69 -24.72 -21.30 -1.35
N THR A 70 -23.70 -22.11 -1.65
CA THR A 70 -22.32 -21.65 -1.81
C THR A 70 -22.23 -20.64 -2.95
N ALA A 71 -22.85 -20.91 -4.10
CA ALA A 71 -22.87 -19.96 -5.22
C ALA A 71 -23.53 -18.62 -4.84
N VAL A 72 -24.64 -18.63 -4.09
CA VAL A 72 -25.29 -17.40 -3.60
C VAL A 72 -24.39 -16.63 -2.64
N ALA A 73 -23.70 -17.31 -1.73
CA ALA A 73 -22.75 -16.67 -0.81
C ALA A 73 -21.58 -16.02 -1.57
N GLU A 74 -21.02 -16.72 -2.57
CA GLU A 74 -19.96 -16.19 -3.42
C GLU A 74 -20.42 -14.96 -4.23
N ILE A 75 -21.65 -14.96 -4.76
CA ILE A 75 -22.22 -13.80 -5.45
C ILE A 75 -22.33 -12.61 -4.48
N LYS A 76 -22.82 -12.83 -3.25
CA LYS A 76 -22.89 -11.78 -2.21
C LYS A 76 -21.53 -11.19 -1.87
N ASN A 77 -20.51 -12.04 -1.76
CA ASN A 77 -19.14 -11.61 -1.52
C ASN A 77 -18.64 -10.74 -2.68
N VAL A 78 -18.81 -11.19 -3.92
CA VAL A 78 -18.40 -10.43 -5.13
C VAL A 78 -19.12 -9.10 -5.23
N LEU A 79 -20.41 -9.03 -4.88
CA LEU A 79 -21.17 -7.76 -4.87
C LEU A 79 -20.63 -6.78 -3.83
N THR A 80 -20.39 -7.25 -2.62
CA THR A 80 -19.85 -6.42 -1.54
C THR A 80 -18.47 -5.88 -1.90
N TRP A 81 -17.61 -6.75 -2.47
CA TRP A 81 -16.33 -6.35 -3.00
C TRP A 81 -16.44 -5.33 -4.13
N THR A 82 -17.38 -5.50 -5.05
CA THR A 82 -17.58 -4.57 -6.17
C THR A 82 -18.04 -3.20 -5.67
N LYS A 83 -18.96 -3.16 -4.70
CA LYS A 83 -19.39 -1.93 -4.03
C LYS A 83 -18.20 -1.19 -3.41
N PHE A 84 -17.36 -1.91 -2.67
CA PHE A 84 -16.15 -1.35 -2.08
C PHE A 84 -15.16 -0.84 -3.13
N LEU A 85 -14.84 -1.66 -4.14
CA LEU A 85 -13.87 -1.32 -5.19
C LEU A 85 -14.32 -0.07 -5.97
N ASN A 86 -15.60 0.04 -6.32
CA ASN A 86 -16.14 1.23 -6.96
C ASN A 86 -16.03 2.48 -6.08
N ALA A 87 -16.21 2.34 -4.76
CA ALA A 87 -16.06 3.46 -3.83
C ALA A 87 -14.61 3.96 -3.78
N VAL A 88 -13.62 3.05 -3.78
CA VAL A 88 -12.20 3.43 -3.71
C VAL A 88 -11.57 3.79 -5.05
N GLU A 89 -12.14 3.37 -6.19
CA GLU A 89 -11.68 3.80 -7.52
C GLU A 89 -11.85 5.30 -7.78
N THR A 90 -12.78 5.94 -7.05
CA THR A 90 -12.99 7.40 -7.11
C THR A 90 -12.03 8.21 -6.21
N ALA A 91 -11.15 7.53 -5.48
CA ALA A 91 -10.20 8.15 -4.56
C ALA A 91 -9.05 8.89 -5.29
N PRO A 92 -8.30 9.77 -4.60
CA PRO A 92 -7.18 10.50 -5.20
C PRO A 92 -6.17 9.57 -5.89
N SER A 93 -5.49 10.09 -6.91
CA SER A 93 -4.43 9.35 -7.60
C SER A 93 -3.44 8.76 -6.59
N LEU A 94 -3.17 7.47 -6.72
CA LEU A 94 -2.15 6.79 -5.94
C LEU A 94 -0.79 7.51 -6.09
N PRO A 95 0.07 7.46 -5.06
CA PRO A 95 1.41 8.00 -5.14
C PRO A 95 2.21 7.27 -6.24
N ASP A 96 3.20 7.92 -6.84
CA ASP A 96 4.07 7.28 -7.84
C ASP A 96 4.94 6.19 -7.21
N PHE A 97 5.33 6.39 -5.94
CA PHE A 97 6.20 5.48 -5.20
C PHE A 97 5.62 5.11 -3.84
N LEU A 98 5.88 3.87 -3.43
CA LEU A 98 5.62 3.38 -2.09
C LEU A 98 6.91 2.82 -1.49
N PHE A 99 7.03 2.94 -0.17
CA PHE A 99 8.25 2.64 0.56
C PHE A 99 7.97 1.61 1.65
N ARG A 100 8.95 0.75 1.93
CA ARG A 100 8.89 -0.18 3.07
C ARG A 100 10.22 -0.24 3.80
N ALA A 101 10.16 -0.11 5.12
CA ALA A 101 11.28 -0.41 6.00
C ALA A 101 11.29 -1.92 6.24
N HIS A 102 12.26 -2.63 5.67
CA HIS A 102 12.31 -4.08 5.71
C HIS A 102 13.51 -4.59 6.48
N LYS A 103 13.29 -5.72 7.17
CA LYS A 103 14.29 -6.46 7.93
C LYS A 103 14.28 -7.89 7.38
N HIS A 104 15.44 -8.36 6.94
CA HIS A 104 15.63 -9.61 6.21
C HIS A 104 16.79 -10.40 6.82
N VAL A 105 16.72 -11.72 6.79
CA VAL A 105 17.83 -12.61 7.18
C VAL A 105 18.51 -13.09 5.90
N GLY A 106 19.80 -12.75 5.74
CA GLY A 106 20.58 -13.11 4.57
C GLY A 106 21.13 -11.90 3.78
N ALA A 107 22.10 -12.16 2.91
CA ALA A 107 22.83 -11.15 2.15
C ALA A 107 22.19 -10.79 0.79
N ASN A 108 21.17 -11.54 0.36
CA ASN A 108 20.52 -11.37 -0.93
C ASN A 108 19.43 -10.29 -0.88
N GLN A 109 19.01 -9.82 -2.05
CA GLN A 109 17.84 -8.96 -2.17
C GLN A 109 16.59 -9.71 -1.67
N PRO A 110 15.81 -9.11 -0.76
CA PRO A 110 14.59 -9.72 -0.25
C PRO A 110 13.54 -9.88 -1.34
N THR A 111 12.82 -11.00 -1.31
CA THR A 111 11.57 -11.18 -2.06
C THR A 111 10.40 -10.70 -1.20
N PHE A 112 9.48 -9.95 -1.81
CA PHE A 112 8.33 -9.38 -1.11
C PHE A 112 7.08 -10.19 -1.40
N VAL A 113 7.02 -11.35 -0.77
CA VAL A 113 5.82 -12.18 -0.79
C VAL A 113 5.10 -11.96 0.54
N PRO A 114 3.77 -11.76 0.55
CA PRO A 114 3.01 -11.86 1.79
C PRO A 114 3.24 -13.24 2.44
N ASP A 115 3.08 -13.32 3.77
CA ASP A 115 3.27 -14.60 4.48
C ASP A 115 2.29 -15.66 3.96
N LEU A 116 1.07 -15.22 3.62
CA LEU A 116 0.05 -16.01 2.94
C LEU A 116 -0.01 -15.62 1.46
N GLY A 117 0.43 -16.51 0.58
CA GLY A 117 0.47 -16.29 -0.87
C GLY A 117 -0.91 -16.46 -1.51
N MET A 118 -1.72 -15.40 -1.50
CA MET A 118 -3.02 -15.38 -2.18
C MET A 118 -3.07 -14.22 -3.20
N PRO A 119 -3.25 -14.49 -4.51
CA PRO A 119 -3.44 -13.42 -5.49
C PRO A 119 -4.76 -12.71 -5.23
N PHE A 120 -4.82 -11.40 -5.48
CA PHE A 120 -6.07 -10.64 -5.41
C PHE A 120 -6.84 -10.75 -6.72
N ASP A 121 -7.59 -11.85 -6.90
CA ASP A 121 -8.35 -12.13 -8.11
C ASP A 121 -9.86 -12.36 -7.83
N LEU A 122 -10.58 -12.98 -8.77
CA LEU A 122 -12.00 -13.31 -8.56
C LEU A 122 -12.18 -14.43 -7.52
N GLU A 123 -11.25 -15.38 -7.42
CA GLU A 123 -11.32 -16.45 -6.44
C GLU A 123 -11.17 -15.90 -5.02
N PHE A 124 -10.22 -15.00 -4.80
CA PHE A 124 -10.07 -14.26 -3.54
C PHE A 124 -11.40 -13.63 -3.09
N ARG A 125 -12.03 -12.87 -4.00
CA ARG A 125 -13.26 -12.10 -3.70
C ARG A 125 -14.51 -12.97 -3.55
N ARG A 126 -14.47 -14.23 -3.98
CA ARG A 126 -15.57 -15.19 -3.80
C ARG A 126 -15.46 -15.89 -2.45
N ILE A 127 -14.25 -16.34 -2.12
CA ILE A 127 -14.00 -17.14 -0.92
C ILE A 127 -13.96 -16.25 0.31
N LEU A 128 -13.24 -15.14 0.25
CA LEU A 128 -13.06 -14.24 1.39
C LEU A 128 -14.09 -13.12 1.34
N SER A 129 -14.95 -13.06 2.36
CA SER A 129 -15.88 -11.95 2.52
C SER A 129 -15.12 -10.65 2.81
N PHE A 130 -15.75 -9.51 2.50
CA PHE A 130 -15.15 -8.21 2.80
C PHE A 130 -14.97 -8.00 4.32
N GLU A 131 -15.86 -8.54 5.15
CA GLU A 131 -15.73 -8.43 6.62
C GLU A 131 -14.56 -9.26 7.16
N GLU A 132 -14.34 -10.47 6.64
CA GLU A 132 -13.13 -11.26 6.96
C GLU A 132 -11.87 -10.51 6.53
N PHE A 133 -11.87 -9.93 5.32
CA PHE A 133 -10.76 -9.10 4.86
C PHE A 133 -10.45 -7.93 5.80
N VAL A 134 -11.48 -7.23 6.29
CA VAL A 134 -11.32 -6.11 7.22
C VAL A 134 -10.81 -6.60 8.58
N THR A 135 -11.26 -7.77 9.03
CA THR A 135 -10.80 -8.39 10.28
C THR A 135 -9.31 -8.74 10.19
N ASP A 136 -8.90 -9.36 9.08
CA ASP A 136 -7.49 -9.69 8.81
C ASP A 136 -6.64 -8.42 8.66
N LEU A 137 -7.21 -7.35 8.08
CA LEU A 137 -6.54 -6.06 8.00
C LEU A 137 -6.34 -5.47 9.40
N ALA A 138 -7.36 -5.52 10.27
CA ALA A 138 -7.25 -5.06 11.66
C ALA A 138 -6.13 -5.81 12.39
N GLU A 139 -6.07 -7.13 12.22
CA GLU A 139 -5.00 -7.96 12.76
C GLU A 139 -3.63 -7.57 12.19
N HIS A 140 -3.54 -7.34 10.89
CA HIS A 140 -2.31 -6.89 10.25
C HIS A 140 -1.81 -5.54 10.77
N LEU A 141 -2.71 -4.56 10.96
CA LEU A 141 -2.37 -3.24 11.50
C LEU A 141 -1.89 -3.36 12.96
N GLY A 142 -2.53 -4.21 13.76
CA GLY A 142 -2.18 -4.47 15.16
C GLY A 142 -1.03 -5.46 15.37
N LYS A 143 -0.51 -6.10 14.31
CA LYS A 143 0.37 -7.27 14.44
C LYS A 143 1.61 -7.02 15.28
N THR A 144 2.27 -5.87 15.13
CA THR A 144 3.52 -5.61 15.87
C THR A 144 3.31 -5.58 17.37
N GLN A 145 2.14 -5.12 17.85
CA GLN A 145 1.82 -5.14 19.27
C GLN A 145 1.44 -6.55 19.72
N LYS A 146 0.56 -7.22 18.99
CA LYS A 146 0.16 -8.60 19.27
C LYS A 146 1.35 -9.58 19.29
N GLU A 147 2.27 -9.49 18.32
CA GLU A 147 3.47 -10.34 18.25
C GLU A 147 4.40 -10.10 19.45
N LYS A 148 4.47 -8.88 19.97
CA LYS A 148 5.23 -8.59 21.20
C LYS A 148 4.57 -9.20 22.43
N ASP A 149 3.24 -9.12 22.52
CA ASP A 149 2.48 -9.59 23.68
C ASP A 149 2.39 -11.12 23.72
N LEU A 150 2.25 -11.77 22.56
CA LEU A 150 2.12 -13.22 22.42
C LEU A 150 3.46 -13.94 22.22
N GLY A 151 4.48 -13.26 21.69
CA GLY A 151 5.75 -13.86 21.32
C GLY A 151 5.71 -14.75 20.07
N GLU A 152 4.58 -14.77 19.35
CA GLU A 152 4.35 -15.55 18.13
C GLU A 152 4.23 -14.62 16.93
N LYS A 153 4.69 -15.08 15.75
CA LYS A 153 4.59 -14.34 14.49
C LYS A 153 3.17 -14.45 13.95
N ILE A 154 2.59 -13.33 13.52
CA ILE A 154 1.26 -13.29 12.89
C ILE A 154 1.45 -13.24 11.38
N GLU A 155 0.98 -14.28 10.71
CA GLU A 155 1.02 -14.38 9.25
C GLU A 155 -0.17 -13.67 8.63
N THR A 156 0.08 -12.87 7.59
CA THR A 156 -0.96 -12.11 6.90
C THR A 156 -0.73 -12.15 5.39
N TYR A 157 -1.79 -12.02 4.59
CA TYR A 157 -1.66 -11.84 3.13
C TYR A 157 -1.39 -10.38 2.73
N PHE A 158 -1.10 -9.51 3.70
CA PHE A 158 -0.87 -8.09 3.50
C PHE A 158 0.61 -7.72 3.58
N VAL A 159 1.01 -6.74 2.77
CA VAL A 159 2.32 -6.09 2.84
C VAL A 159 2.14 -4.59 3.10
N SER A 160 2.44 -4.17 4.33
CA SER A 160 2.51 -2.76 4.76
C SER A 160 3.51 -1.96 3.94
N VAL A 161 3.08 -0.83 3.39
CA VAL A 161 3.88 0.12 2.61
C VAL A 161 3.39 1.55 2.88
N SER A 162 4.27 2.54 2.72
CA SER A 162 3.94 3.95 3.01
C SER A 162 4.38 4.87 1.87
N PRO A 163 3.63 5.93 1.54
CA PRO A 163 4.08 6.96 0.61
C PRO A 163 5.06 7.95 1.24
N ILE A 164 5.23 7.89 2.57
CA ILE A 164 6.01 8.87 3.33
C ILE A 164 7.45 8.34 3.45
N LEU A 165 8.33 8.87 2.59
CA LEU A 165 9.74 8.49 2.54
C LEU A 165 10.46 8.74 3.89
N GLU A 166 10.31 9.93 4.48
CA GLU A 166 10.94 10.31 5.76
C GLU A 166 10.58 9.31 6.88
N TRP A 167 9.29 8.99 7.01
CA TRP A 167 8.78 8.02 7.98
C TRP A 167 9.36 6.63 7.77
N THR A 168 9.47 6.20 6.51
CA THR A 168 9.95 4.86 6.19
C THR A 168 11.45 4.74 6.47
N ILE A 169 12.25 5.76 6.15
CA ILE A 169 13.68 5.80 6.48
C ILE A 169 13.87 5.83 8.00
N HIS A 170 13.08 6.63 8.73
CA HIS A 170 13.10 6.65 10.20
C HIS A 170 12.83 5.26 10.78
N THR A 171 11.79 4.60 10.26
CA THR A 171 11.42 3.24 10.68
C THR A 171 12.53 2.23 10.37
N ALA A 172 13.21 2.33 9.23
CA ALA A 172 14.36 1.49 8.91
C ALA A 172 15.52 1.73 9.90
N GLY A 173 15.77 2.98 10.29
CA GLY A 173 16.77 3.31 11.31
C GLY A 173 16.48 2.70 12.68
N ARG A 174 15.22 2.76 13.13
CA ARG A 174 14.82 2.09 14.38
C ARG A 174 14.98 0.58 14.29
N LYS A 175 14.51 -0.03 13.20
CA LYS A 175 14.67 -1.48 12.96
C LYS A 175 16.14 -1.89 12.96
N TRP A 176 17.03 -1.05 12.43
CA TRP A 176 18.46 -1.29 12.47
C TRP A 176 19.02 -1.26 13.90
N CYS A 177 18.55 -0.36 14.76
CA CYS A 177 18.94 -0.35 16.17
C CYS A 177 18.49 -1.60 16.94
N ASP A 178 17.34 -2.16 16.57
CA ASP A 178 16.73 -3.32 17.25
C ASP A 178 17.03 -4.68 16.57
N ARG A 179 17.93 -4.71 15.58
CA ARG A 179 18.21 -5.91 14.78
C ARG A 179 19.13 -6.91 15.50
N ARG A 180 19.05 -8.17 15.09
CA ARG A 180 20.03 -9.23 15.39
C ARG A 180 21.23 -9.16 14.44
N GLU A 181 22.34 -9.78 14.82
CA GLU A 181 23.59 -9.73 14.06
C GLU A 181 23.49 -10.32 12.63
N ASP A 182 22.60 -11.29 12.44
CA ASP A 182 22.33 -11.96 11.16
C ASP A 182 21.27 -11.25 10.30
N GLU A 183 20.69 -10.16 10.80
CA GLU A 183 19.64 -9.41 10.13
C GLU A 183 20.20 -8.19 9.36
N VAL A 184 19.75 -8.04 8.13
CA VAL A 184 19.97 -6.86 7.29
C VAL A 184 18.70 -6.02 7.29
N VAL A 185 18.84 -4.72 7.52
CA VAL A 185 17.74 -3.74 7.46
C VAL A 185 17.98 -2.80 6.30
N GLY A 186 16.92 -2.31 5.69
CA GLY A 186 17.01 -1.38 4.57
C GLY A 186 15.68 -0.77 4.17
N LEU A 187 15.76 0.07 3.15
CA LEU A 187 14.63 0.71 2.49
C LEU A 187 14.32 -0.05 1.19
N VAL A 188 13.04 -0.28 0.97
CA VAL A 188 12.50 -0.82 -0.28
C VAL A 188 11.71 0.29 -0.95
N ILE A 189 11.90 0.44 -2.26
CA ILE A 189 11.19 1.41 -3.09
C ILE A 189 10.41 0.65 -4.16
N PHE A 190 9.11 0.90 -4.23
CA PHE A 190 8.22 0.30 -5.22
C PHE A 190 7.68 1.37 -6.18
N ASP A 191 7.60 1.01 -7.46
CA ASP A 191 6.92 1.78 -8.51
C ASP A 191 5.46 1.35 -8.56
N VAL A 192 4.55 2.26 -8.17
CA VAL A 192 3.12 1.94 -8.05
C VAL A 192 2.50 1.65 -9.42
N LYS A 193 2.96 2.32 -10.48
CA LYS A 193 2.45 2.08 -11.83
C LYS A 193 2.76 0.66 -12.27
N LYS A 194 3.97 0.17 -12.01
CA LYS A 194 4.35 -1.22 -12.31
C LYS A 194 3.60 -2.22 -11.43
N LEU A 195 3.45 -1.95 -10.13
CA LEU A 195 2.67 -2.82 -9.25
C LEU A 195 1.22 -3.01 -9.74
N ARG A 196 0.59 -1.94 -10.24
CA ARG A 196 -0.78 -2.00 -10.78
C ARG A 196 -0.92 -2.73 -12.11
N GLN A 197 0.17 -2.94 -12.84
CA GLN A 197 0.13 -3.72 -14.09
C GLN A 197 0.02 -5.23 -13.81
N ASN A 198 0.29 -5.66 -12.57
CA ASN A 198 0.15 -7.05 -12.17
C ASN A 198 -1.30 -7.36 -11.75
N SER A 199 -1.97 -8.20 -12.51
CA SER A 199 -3.37 -8.59 -12.30
C SER A 199 -3.63 -9.32 -10.98
N GLY A 200 -2.61 -9.90 -10.34
CA GLY A 200 -2.72 -10.60 -9.06
C GLY A 200 -2.37 -9.76 -7.84
N THR A 201 -2.03 -8.48 -8.04
CA THR A 201 -1.66 -7.56 -6.96
C THR A 201 -2.62 -6.37 -6.92
N THR A 202 -2.98 -5.96 -5.72
CA THR A 202 -3.74 -4.73 -5.51
C THR A 202 -3.18 -3.97 -4.32
N ILE A 203 -3.33 -2.65 -4.34
CA ILE A 203 -2.87 -1.76 -3.29
C ILE A 203 -4.08 -0.98 -2.79
N PHE A 204 -4.31 -1.02 -1.50
CA PHE A 204 -5.34 -0.25 -0.83
C PHE A 204 -4.71 0.81 0.05
N ARG A 205 -5.23 2.04 -0.05
CA ARG A 205 -5.03 3.03 1.00
C ARG A 205 -5.94 2.68 2.16
N VAL A 206 -5.39 2.46 3.35
CA VAL A 206 -6.17 2.05 4.52
C VAL A 206 -7.22 3.11 4.88
N SER A 207 -6.89 4.39 4.73
CA SER A 207 -7.84 5.49 4.95
C SER A 207 -9.10 5.42 4.08
N ASP A 208 -9.03 4.86 2.87
CA ASP A 208 -10.21 4.72 2.01
C ASP A 208 -11.06 3.50 2.40
N VAL A 209 -10.43 2.43 2.91
CA VAL A 209 -11.13 1.32 3.58
C VAL A 209 -11.89 1.83 4.79
N LEU A 210 -11.25 2.65 5.63
CA LEU A 210 -11.87 3.21 6.84
C LEU A 210 -13.07 4.10 6.52
N LYS A 211 -12.95 4.99 5.51
CA LYS A 211 -14.08 5.83 5.06
C LYS A 211 -15.25 4.99 4.56
N PHE A 212 -14.97 3.92 3.82
CA PHE A 212 -16.00 3.00 3.36
C PHE A 212 -16.72 2.34 4.54
N LEU A 213 -15.96 1.85 5.53
CA LEU A 213 -16.53 1.26 6.76
C LEU A 213 -17.38 2.25 7.55
N GLU A 214 -16.94 3.50 7.69
CA GLU A 214 -17.73 4.57 8.32
C GLU A 214 -19.06 4.80 7.59
N GLY A 215 -19.03 4.86 6.26
CA GLY A 215 -20.24 5.00 5.43
C GLY A 215 -21.23 3.84 5.57
N GLU A 216 -20.71 2.64 5.83
CA GLU A 216 -21.53 1.43 6.05
C GLU A 216 -21.89 1.21 7.54
N GLY A 217 -21.46 2.09 8.46
CA GLY A 217 -21.68 1.92 9.91
C GLY A 217 -20.95 0.72 10.52
N LYS A 218 -19.81 0.34 9.95
CA LYS A 218 -18.97 -0.81 10.34
C LYS A 218 -17.56 -0.38 10.77
N ASP A 219 -17.40 0.87 11.18
CA ASP A 219 -16.15 1.43 11.69
C ASP A 219 -15.61 0.66 12.90
N SER A 220 -16.49 0.07 13.72
CA SER A 220 -16.10 -0.73 14.89
C SER A 220 -15.35 -2.04 14.56
N LEU A 221 -15.26 -2.45 13.29
CA LEU A 221 -14.48 -3.64 12.90
C LEU A 221 -12.97 -3.45 13.06
N ILE A 222 -12.49 -2.20 13.09
CA ILE A 222 -11.09 -1.86 13.37
C ILE A 222 -11.08 -0.99 14.62
N GLU A 223 -10.30 -1.36 15.64
CA GLU A 223 -10.20 -0.57 16.89
C GLU A 223 -9.74 0.86 16.61
N GLN A 224 -10.30 1.83 17.34
CA GLN A 224 -10.08 3.27 17.11
C GLN A 224 -8.59 3.65 17.05
N ASP A 225 -7.79 3.12 17.98
CA ASP A 225 -6.33 3.39 18.04
C ASP A 225 -5.62 2.96 16.75
N LEU A 226 -6.01 1.83 16.16
CA LEU A 226 -5.47 1.35 14.88
C LEU A 226 -5.92 2.22 13.72
N GLN A 227 -7.17 2.69 13.74
CA GLN A 227 -7.67 3.61 12.72
C GLN A 227 -6.91 4.94 12.75
N GLU A 228 -6.73 5.52 13.94
CA GLU A 228 -5.98 6.78 14.13
C GLU A 228 -4.52 6.61 13.68
N TRP A 229 -3.89 5.50 14.08
CA TRP A 229 -2.53 5.17 13.64
C TRP A 229 -2.42 5.09 12.11
N ALA A 230 -3.32 4.35 11.46
CA ALA A 230 -3.30 4.15 10.00
C ALA A 230 -3.52 5.46 9.23
N ARG A 231 -4.44 6.32 9.71
CA ARG A 231 -4.66 7.66 9.13
C ARG A 231 -3.42 8.55 9.31
N ASN A 232 -2.79 8.54 10.48
CA ASN A 232 -1.61 9.35 10.77
C ASN A 232 -0.38 8.95 9.94
N CYS A 233 -0.23 7.66 9.62
CA CYS A 233 0.88 7.15 8.82
C CYS A 233 0.63 7.21 7.31
N ASP A 234 -0.58 7.60 6.91
CA ASP A 234 -1.11 7.43 5.56
C ASP A 234 -0.81 6.02 5.03
N GLU A 235 -1.24 5.01 5.77
CA GLU A 235 -0.84 3.61 5.53
C GLU A 235 -1.47 3.04 4.26
N TYR A 236 -0.67 2.27 3.52
CA TYR A 236 -1.11 1.48 2.38
C TYR A 236 -0.78 0.01 2.62
N VAL A 237 -1.65 -0.87 2.13
CA VAL A 237 -1.43 -2.31 2.16
C VAL A 237 -1.50 -2.88 0.76
N SER A 238 -0.55 -3.72 0.41
CA SER A 238 -0.63 -4.54 -0.80
C SER A 238 -1.16 -5.92 -0.47
N VAL A 239 -2.05 -6.43 -1.33
CA VAL A 239 -2.53 -7.82 -1.33
C VAL A 239 -2.01 -8.49 -2.60
N GLY A 240 -1.56 -9.74 -2.48
CA GLY A 240 -0.94 -10.47 -3.57
C GLY A 240 0.59 -10.35 -3.60
N ARG A 241 1.21 -11.08 -4.51
CA ARG A 241 2.67 -11.12 -4.65
C ARG A 241 3.17 -9.86 -5.33
N ILE A 242 3.95 -9.05 -4.61
CA ILE A 242 4.68 -7.94 -5.22
C ILE A 242 5.70 -8.51 -6.22
N PRO A 243 5.58 -8.19 -7.51
CA PRO A 243 6.48 -8.71 -8.52
C PRO A 243 7.82 -7.96 -8.49
N ASP A 244 8.88 -8.64 -8.91
CA ASP A 244 10.25 -8.09 -8.87
C ASP A 244 10.43 -6.88 -9.80
N ASP A 245 9.62 -6.76 -10.84
CA ASP A 245 9.62 -5.61 -11.77
C ASP A 245 9.03 -4.33 -11.15
N GLY A 246 8.12 -4.48 -10.17
CA GLY A 246 7.60 -3.39 -9.36
C GLY A 246 8.58 -2.86 -8.31
N LEU A 247 9.66 -3.60 -8.04
CA LEU A 247 10.72 -3.20 -7.14
C LEU A 247 11.73 -2.30 -7.87
N VAL A 248 11.72 -1.02 -7.52
CA VAL A 248 12.70 -0.05 -8.04
C VAL A 248 14.07 -0.35 -7.44
N ARG A 249 14.14 -0.45 -6.11
CA ARG A 249 15.40 -0.66 -5.41
C ARG A 249 15.22 -1.22 -3.99
N TRP A 250 16.19 -2.05 -3.59
CA TRP A 250 16.50 -2.39 -2.20
C TRP A 250 17.80 -1.70 -1.81
N ILE A 251 17.79 -0.94 -0.72
CA ILE A 251 18.95 -0.17 -0.26
C ILE A 251 19.22 -0.54 1.19
N VAL A 252 20.39 -1.12 1.44
CA VAL A 252 20.79 -1.53 2.79
C VAL A 252 21.00 -0.30 3.67
N TRP A 253 20.62 -0.39 4.94
CA TRP A 253 20.71 0.71 5.89
C TRP A 253 22.12 1.29 6.00
N THR A 254 23.18 0.49 5.89
CA THR A 254 24.56 1.01 5.93
C THR A 254 24.86 1.95 4.77
N GLU A 255 24.35 1.66 3.57
CA GLU A 255 24.49 2.52 2.40
C GLU A 255 23.68 3.81 2.57
N LEU A 256 22.39 3.68 2.95
CA LEU A 256 21.54 4.83 3.26
C LEU A 256 22.15 5.71 4.34
N TYR A 257 22.60 5.10 5.44
CA TYR A 257 23.14 5.81 6.60
C TYR A 257 24.42 6.57 6.26
N GLN A 258 25.26 6.03 5.36
CA GLN A 258 26.46 6.72 4.88
C GLN A 258 26.11 7.90 3.97
N SER A 259 25.09 7.74 3.11
CA SER A 259 24.64 8.81 2.21
C SER A 259 23.85 9.91 2.92
N LEU A 260 23.36 9.66 4.14
CA LEU A 260 22.75 10.71 4.96
C LEU A 260 23.74 11.87 5.15
N PRO A 261 23.35 13.12 4.86
CA PRO A 261 24.29 14.23 4.80
C PRO A 261 24.73 14.80 6.17
N ASN A 262 24.05 14.45 7.26
CA ASN A 262 24.23 15.15 8.53
C ASN A 262 25.43 14.72 9.37
N PRO A 263 25.89 15.59 10.29
CA PRO A 263 26.76 15.20 11.40
C PRO A 263 26.19 14.01 12.21
N LEU A 264 27.08 13.16 12.74
CA LEU A 264 26.77 11.96 13.54
C LEU A 264 25.68 12.11 14.64
N PRO A 265 25.56 13.24 15.37
CA PRO A 265 24.52 13.41 16.40
C PRO A 265 23.10 13.34 15.83
N PHE A 266 22.85 13.98 14.69
CA PHE A 266 21.53 14.00 14.04
C PHE A 266 21.12 12.62 13.55
N LYS A 267 22.07 11.86 12.98
CA LYS A 267 21.81 10.48 12.52
C LYS A 267 21.45 9.55 13.68
N LYS A 268 22.11 9.71 14.84
CA LYS A 268 21.80 8.94 16.05
C LYS A 268 20.45 9.33 16.65
N CYS A 269 20.11 10.62 16.70
CA CYS A 269 18.81 11.09 17.19
C CYS A 269 17.67 10.57 16.31
N PHE A 270 17.85 10.60 14.99
CA PHE A 270 16.87 10.09 14.03
C PHE A 270 16.57 8.59 14.24
N ALA A 271 17.58 7.76 14.41
CA ALA A 271 17.36 6.33 14.64
C ALA A 271 16.84 5.97 16.04
N ARG A 272 17.07 6.83 17.05
CA ARG A 272 16.67 6.58 18.45
C ARG A 272 15.31 7.16 18.83
N ALA A 273 14.80 8.13 18.07
CA ALA A 273 13.51 8.73 18.36
C ALA A 273 12.40 7.67 18.23
N TYR A 274 11.51 7.61 19.20
CA TYR A 274 10.40 6.64 19.17
C TYR A 274 9.25 7.10 18.25
N THR A 275 9.23 8.36 17.84
CA THR A 275 8.34 8.90 16.79
C THR A 275 9.06 9.98 15.97
N LEU A 276 8.60 10.21 14.74
CA LEU A 276 9.06 11.37 13.95
C LEU A 276 8.77 12.70 14.65
N GLY A 277 7.62 12.83 15.33
CA GLY A 277 7.30 14.02 16.12
C GLY A 277 8.37 14.28 17.18
N LYS A 278 8.83 13.23 17.88
CA LYS A 278 9.89 13.37 18.87
C LYS A 278 11.24 13.71 18.26
N TYR A 279 11.56 13.12 17.10
CA TYR A 279 12.74 13.50 16.34
C TYR A 279 12.71 14.99 16.00
N ARG A 280 11.60 15.50 15.46
CA ARG A 280 11.42 16.90 15.09
C ARG A 280 11.54 17.84 16.30
N GLU A 281 10.97 17.48 17.45
CA GLU A 281 11.17 18.21 18.71
C GLU A 281 12.66 18.29 19.11
N TRP A 282 13.40 17.19 18.98
CA TRP A 282 14.83 17.17 19.27
C TRP A 282 15.62 18.04 18.29
N MET A 283 15.24 18.03 17.02
CA MET A 283 15.87 18.84 15.98
C MET A 283 15.72 20.34 16.26
N GLN A 284 14.55 20.79 16.72
CA GLN A 284 14.31 22.19 17.10
C GLN A 284 15.20 22.68 18.26
N GLN A 285 15.77 21.77 19.04
CA GLN A 285 16.62 22.11 20.19
C GLN A 285 18.12 22.16 19.83
N ILE A 286 18.48 21.73 18.62
CA ILE A 286 19.86 21.76 18.14
C ILE A 286 20.08 23.11 17.44
N PRO A 287 21.16 23.86 17.75
CA PRO A 287 21.45 25.11 17.05
C PRO A 287 21.48 24.89 15.55
N GLU A 288 20.82 25.75 14.78
CA GLU A 288 20.89 25.73 13.32
C GLU A 288 22.36 25.86 12.90
N GLU A 289 22.90 24.80 12.31
CA GLU A 289 24.15 24.90 11.57
C GLU A 289 23.84 25.63 10.27
N HIS A 290 24.55 26.74 10.00
CA HIS A 290 24.45 27.41 8.71
C HIS A 290 25.14 26.51 7.67
N ILE A 291 24.35 25.92 6.78
CA ILE A 291 24.82 25.10 5.68
C ILE A 291 24.53 25.88 4.40
N GLU A 292 25.55 26.03 3.55
CA GLU A 292 25.42 26.73 2.28
C GLU A 292 24.41 26.02 1.37
N LEU A 293 23.69 26.79 0.56
CA LEU A 293 22.66 26.26 -0.35
C LEU A 293 23.23 25.22 -1.31
N GLU A 294 24.42 25.47 -1.85
CA GLU A 294 25.10 24.55 -2.76
C GLU A 294 25.37 23.19 -2.08
N ASP A 295 25.84 23.21 -0.83
CA ASP A 295 26.07 21.99 -0.06
C ASP A 295 24.77 21.22 0.16
N ILE A 296 23.66 21.91 0.47
CA ILE A 296 22.33 21.30 0.62
C ILE A 296 21.90 20.62 -0.68
N CYS A 297 22.01 21.31 -1.82
CA CYS A 297 21.63 20.78 -3.12
C CYS A 297 22.49 19.56 -3.50
N GLN A 298 23.81 19.63 -3.31
CA GLN A 298 24.72 18.50 -3.56
C GLN A 298 24.36 17.28 -2.70
N ARG A 299 24.06 17.49 -1.41
CA ARG A 299 23.66 16.44 -0.46
C ARG A 299 22.36 15.76 -0.89
N ILE A 300 21.36 16.53 -1.31
CA ILE A 300 20.08 16.01 -1.80
C ILE A 300 20.29 15.19 -3.08
N VAL A 301 21.11 15.67 -4.02
CA VAL A 301 21.43 14.95 -5.25
C VAL A 301 22.16 13.64 -4.95
N GLN A 302 23.15 13.64 -4.05
CA GLN A 302 23.87 12.41 -3.66
C GLN A 302 22.94 11.39 -3.01
N PHE A 303 22.04 11.85 -2.16
CA PHE A 303 21.03 10.96 -1.58
C PHE A 303 20.07 10.43 -2.64
N GLY A 304 19.60 11.27 -3.56
CA GLY A 304 18.78 10.86 -4.69
C GLY A 304 19.45 9.76 -5.53
N LYS A 305 20.76 9.89 -5.80
CA LYS A 305 21.56 8.85 -6.47
C LYS A 305 21.59 7.54 -5.68
N VAL A 306 21.59 7.61 -4.35
CA VAL A 306 21.48 6.43 -3.47
C VAL A 306 20.05 5.88 -3.42
N LEU A 307 19.02 6.67 -3.75
CA LEU A 307 17.67 6.15 -3.92
C LEU A 307 17.49 5.45 -5.27
N THR A 308 18.05 5.99 -6.35
CA THR A 308 17.83 5.48 -7.72
C THR A 308 18.83 4.44 -8.19
N GLY A 309 20.08 4.56 -7.76
CA GLY A 309 21.16 3.68 -8.18
C GLY A 309 21.56 3.98 -9.61
N GLN A 310 21.36 3.02 -10.50
CA GLN A 310 21.68 3.15 -11.93
C GLN A 310 20.51 3.75 -12.73
N GLN A 311 19.34 3.97 -12.11
CA GLN A 311 18.12 4.46 -12.78
C GLN A 311 18.05 6.00 -12.75
N ASP A 312 18.90 6.66 -13.56
CA ASP A 312 19.01 8.12 -13.60
C ASP A 312 17.67 8.82 -13.92
N ASP A 313 16.79 8.17 -14.68
CA ASP A 313 15.45 8.66 -15.05
C ASP A 313 14.51 8.84 -13.83
N LEU A 314 14.78 8.13 -12.73
CA LEU A 314 14.01 8.24 -11.49
C LEU A 314 14.59 9.26 -10.50
N LEU A 315 15.72 9.91 -10.83
CA LEU A 315 16.47 10.74 -9.89
C LEU A 315 15.65 11.94 -9.45
N PHE A 316 15.12 12.68 -10.41
CA PHE A 316 14.34 13.86 -10.14
C PHE A 316 13.00 13.54 -9.43
N PRO A 317 12.19 12.56 -9.89
CA PRO A 317 10.97 12.16 -9.17
C PRO A 317 11.19 11.78 -7.69
N LEU A 318 12.27 11.04 -7.37
CA LEU A 318 12.56 10.66 -5.99
C LEU A 318 13.12 11.84 -5.16
N ILE A 319 13.86 12.76 -5.77
CA ILE A 319 14.29 14.00 -5.10
C ILE A 319 13.10 14.92 -4.81
N GLU A 320 12.12 15.03 -5.71
CA GLU A 320 10.92 15.85 -5.47
C GLU A 320 10.17 15.39 -4.21
N LEU A 321 10.18 14.08 -3.90
CA LEU A 321 9.61 13.58 -2.65
C LEU A 321 10.33 14.12 -1.43
N VAL A 322 11.65 14.31 -1.49
CA VAL A 322 12.48 14.90 -0.43
C VAL A 322 12.20 16.39 -0.27
N LEU A 323 11.92 17.08 -1.37
CA LEU A 323 11.68 18.53 -1.40
C LEU A 323 10.25 18.92 -1.01
N LYS A 324 9.37 17.95 -0.72
CA LYS A 324 7.97 18.25 -0.37
C LYS A 324 7.86 19.18 0.85
N PRO A 325 7.01 20.22 0.78
CA PRO A 325 6.82 21.14 1.90
C PRO A 325 6.46 20.43 3.20
N GLY A 326 7.07 20.85 4.32
CA GLY A 326 6.83 20.26 5.64
C GLY A 326 7.59 18.97 5.91
N MET A 327 8.35 18.43 4.94
CA MET A 327 9.37 17.44 5.25
C MET A 327 10.54 18.12 5.95
N GLN A 328 10.76 17.76 7.22
CA GLN A 328 11.99 18.13 7.94
C GLN A 328 13.04 17.06 7.68
N PHE A 329 13.38 16.91 6.41
CA PHE A 329 14.37 15.95 6.04
C PHE A 329 15.73 16.43 6.53
N TRP A 330 16.26 15.74 7.53
CA TRP A 330 17.60 15.97 8.06
C TRP A 330 17.78 17.32 8.76
N GLY A 331 16.74 17.88 9.38
CA GLY A 331 16.86 19.19 10.05
C GLY A 331 16.99 20.38 9.13
N LEU A 332 17.00 20.15 7.81
CA LEU A 332 16.78 21.17 6.82
C LEU A 332 15.28 21.39 6.76
N THR A 333 14.84 22.56 7.19
CA THR A 333 13.49 23.00 6.91
C THR A 333 13.48 23.43 5.46
N THR A 334 12.96 22.59 4.57
CA THR A 334 12.62 23.03 3.21
C THR A 334 11.38 23.91 3.32
N GLU A 335 11.55 25.15 3.76
CA GLU A 335 10.59 26.20 3.41
C GLU A 335 10.69 26.36 1.91
N SER A 336 9.92 25.57 1.17
CA SER A 336 9.74 25.51 -0.29
C SER A 336 10.39 26.65 -1.07
N SER A 337 11.71 26.69 -1.14
CA SER A 337 12.42 27.68 -1.92
C SER A 337 12.50 27.06 -3.30
N GLU A 338 11.74 27.63 -4.24
CA GLU A 338 11.86 27.30 -5.66
C GLU A 338 13.33 27.30 -6.11
N ASP A 339 14.18 28.09 -5.44
CA ASP A 339 15.63 28.13 -5.65
C ASP A 339 16.31 26.79 -5.34
N VAL A 340 15.98 26.07 -4.26
CA VAL A 340 16.58 24.74 -3.98
C VAL A 340 16.26 23.76 -5.10
N ALA A 341 15.00 23.75 -5.54
CA ALA A 341 14.57 22.87 -6.65
C ALA A 341 15.23 23.26 -7.98
N ALA A 342 15.38 24.56 -8.26
CA ALA A 342 16.05 25.06 -9.46
C ALA A 342 17.54 24.70 -9.49
N ASN A 343 18.26 24.95 -8.38
CA ASN A 343 19.69 24.61 -8.25
C ASN A 343 19.92 23.09 -8.37
N ILE A 344 19.02 22.26 -7.83
CA ILE A 344 19.10 20.81 -7.99
C ILE A 344 18.92 20.40 -9.45
N ARG A 345 17.98 21.01 -10.18
CA ARG A 345 17.79 20.72 -11.61
C ARG A 345 19.05 21.06 -12.41
N GLU A 346 19.63 22.23 -12.17
CA GLU A 346 20.88 22.66 -12.81
C GLU A 346 22.02 21.69 -12.53
N LEU A 347 22.22 21.27 -11.26
CA LEU A 347 23.25 20.29 -10.89
C LEU A 347 23.05 18.92 -11.55
N ILE A 348 21.81 18.47 -11.73
CA ILE A 348 21.50 17.21 -12.41
C ILE A 348 21.81 17.34 -13.90
N ASP A 349 21.41 18.44 -14.52
CA ASP A 349 21.64 18.70 -15.95
C ASP A 349 23.13 18.85 -16.27
N GLU A 350 23.90 19.56 -15.44
CA GLU A 350 25.37 19.64 -15.56
C GLU A 350 26.03 18.27 -15.44
N THR A 351 25.58 17.44 -14.49
CA THR A 351 26.07 16.06 -14.34
C THR A 351 25.75 15.21 -15.58
N ALA A 352 24.57 15.39 -16.17
CA ALA A 352 24.15 14.68 -17.38
C ALA A 352 24.98 15.11 -18.59
N LEU A 353 25.25 16.41 -18.75
CA LEU A 353 26.11 16.97 -19.78
C LEU A 353 27.56 16.42 -19.68
N GLN A 354 28.13 16.38 -18.47
CA GLN A 354 29.46 15.82 -18.24
C GLN A 354 29.55 14.31 -18.57
N LYS A 355 28.50 13.52 -18.32
CA LYS A 355 28.44 12.11 -18.75
C LYS A 355 28.42 11.97 -20.28
N ILE A 356 27.73 12.86 -21.00
CA ILE A 356 27.68 12.86 -22.46
C ILE A 356 29.04 13.23 -23.05
N ASP A 357 29.68 14.28 -22.52
CA ASP A 357 31.01 14.72 -22.98
C ASP A 357 32.08 13.64 -22.77
N GLY A 358 32.00 12.88 -21.67
CA GLY A 358 32.86 11.73 -21.40
C GLY A 358 32.60 10.50 -22.30
N LEU A 359 31.42 10.39 -22.91
CA LEU A 359 31.08 9.34 -23.88
C LEU A 359 31.50 9.71 -25.32
N THR A 360 31.61 11.00 -25.64
CA THR A 360 32.08 11.50 -26.94
C THR A 360 33.59 11.51 -27.14
N LEU A 361 34.38 11.12 -26.13
CA LEU A 361 35.85 11.14 -26.14
C LEU A 361 36.54 9.76 -26.17
N ASN A 362 35.84 8.70 -26.60
CA ASN A 362 36.46 7.38 -26.85
C ASN A 362 36.48 7.01 -28.33
#